data_AF-A0A2D6RL68-F1
#
_entry.id   AF-A0A2D6RL68-F1
#
_cell.length_a   1.000
_cell.length_b   1.000
_cell.length_c   1.000
_cell.angle_alpha   90.00
_cell.angle_beta   90.00
_cell.angle_gamma   90.00
#
_symmetry.space_group_name_H-M   'P 1'
#
loop_
_entity.id
_entity.type
_entity.pdbx_description
1 polymer ?
#
loop_
_entity_poly.entity_id
_entity_poly.type
_entity_poly.pdbx_seq_one_letter_code
_entity_poly.pdbx_strand_id
1 'polypeptide(L)'
;MAQREIAPQREYETLKDFVDGQNNFYVYFREDQWAQRVYRCRPHFLRFQEANPEIEEELTALTAPAIGSRFVNWDILPYEKLWEAYKIMSKLVYVDDPYVMREGQPDAWFLCR
;
A
#
# COMPACT_ATOMS: atom_id res chain seq x y z
N MET A 1 -18.26 4.38 20.35
CA MET A 1 -17.95 4.03 18.95
C MET A 1 -17.48 2.59 18.95
N ALA A 2 -18.03 1.72 18.11
CA ALA A 2 -17.55 0.34 18.02
C ALA A 2 -16.11 0.35 17.48
N GLN A 3 -15.22 -0.39 18.13
CA GLN A 3 -13.86 -0.57 17.64
C GLN A 3 -13.93 -1.42 16.37
N ARG A 4 -13.47 -0.89 15.23
CA ARG A 4 -13.41 -1.64 13.98
C ARG A 4 -12.32 -2.70 14.07
N GLU A 5 -12.59 -3.88 13.54
CA GLU A 5 -11.63 -4.98 13.51
C GLU A 5 -10.65 -4.81 12.36
N ILE A 6 -9.35 -4.85 12.66
CA ILE A 6 -8.27 -4.75 11.67
C ILE A 6 -8.25 -6.05 10.87
N ALA A 7 -8.25 -5.95 9.54
CA ALA A 7 -8.13 -7.11 8.68
C ALA A 7 -6.67 -7.63 8.68
N PRO A 8 -6.44 -8.94 8.84
CA PRO A 8 -5.09 -9.50 8.78
C PRO A 8 -4.45 -9.16 7.43
N GLN A 9 -3.17 -8.77 7.46
CA GLN A 9 -2.36 -8.50 6.27
C GLN A 9 -1.16 -9.44 6.25
N ARG A 10 -0.54 -9.59 5.08
CA ARG A 10 0.68 -10.38 4.90
C ARG A 10 1.79 -9.85 5.82
N GLU A 11 2.34 -10.72 6.66
CA GLU A 11 3.51 -10.38 7.44
C GLU A 11 4.78 -10.62 6.61
N TYR A 12 5.64 -9.61 6.55
CA TYR A 12 7.00 -9.70 6.02
C TYR A 12 7.96 -9.52 7.18
N GLU A 13 8.74 -10.57 7.49
CA GLU A 13 9.64 -10.58 8.64
C GLU A 13 10.83 -9.63 8.44
N THR A 14 11.32 -9.52 7.20
CA THR A 14 12.45 -8.67 6.85
C THR A 14 12.17 -7.78 5.65
N LEU A 15 12.97 -6.72 5.49
CA LEU A 15 12.98 -5.91 4.27
C LEU A 15 13.24 -6.78 3.04
N LYS A 16 14.13 -7.78 3.17
CA LYS A 16 14.45 -8.69 2.09
C LYS A 16 13.20 -9.46 1.64
N ASP A 17 12.40 -9.98 2.57
CA ASP A 17 11.16 -10.69 2.24
C ASP A 17 10.13 -9.79 1.56
N PHE A 18 10.06 -8.53 1.99
CA PHE A 18 9.19 -7.52 1.36
C PHE A 18 9.60 -7.25 -0.10
N VAL A 19 10.91 -7.10 -0.35
CA VAL A 19 11.49 -6.87 -1.69
C VAL A 19 11.33 -8.10 -2.57
N ASP A 20 11.71 -9.28 -2.07
CA ASP A 20 11.61 -10.56 -2.79
C ASP A 20 10.16 -10.90 -3.18
N GLY A 21 9.19 -10.42 -2.39
CA GLY A 21 7.77 -10.57 -2.69
C GLY A 21 7.30 -9.87 -3.96
N GLN A 22 8.12 -8.97 -4.54
CA GLN A 22 7.83 -8.17 -5.76
C GLN A 22 6.37 -7.68 -5.81
N ASN A 23 5.92 -7.14 -4.67
CA ASN A 23 4.53 -6.84 -4.47
C ASN A 23 4.14 -5.48 -5.08
N ASN A 24 2.85 -5.31 -5.37
CA ASN A 24 2.34 -4.10 -6.02
C ASN A 24 2.09 -2.93 -5.04
N PHE A 25 2.62 -2.96 -3.81
CA PHE A 25 2.31 -1.93 -2.81
C PHE A 25 2.73 -0.53 -3.24
N TYR A 26 3.79 -0.39 -4.04
CA TYR A 26 4.23 0.90 -4.59
C TYR A 26 3.14 1.58 -5.45
N VAL A 27 2.14 0.84 -5.94
CA VAL A 27 1.05 1.38 -6.77
C VAL A 27 0.22 2.44 -6.03
N TYR A 28 0.13 2.35 -4.70
CA TYR A 28 -0.52 3.39 -3.89
C TYR A 28 0.13 4.77 -4.04
N PHE A 29 1.42 4.83 -4.40
CA PHE A 29 2.20 6.07 -4.50
C PHE A 29 2.45 6.49 -5.96
N ARG A 30 1.74 5.89 -6.92
CA ARG A 30 1.74 6.35 -8.31
C ARG A 30 0.90 7.62 -8.44
N GLU A 31 1.38 8.58 -9.22
CA GLU A 31 0.68 9.85 -9.48
C GLU A 31 -0.19 9.84 -10.76
N ASP A 32 -0.39 8.67 -11.38
CA ASP A 32 -1.24 8.57 -12.57
C ASP A 32 -2.74 8.48 -12.24
N GLN A 33 -3.56 8.83 -13.23
CA GLN A 33 -5.02 8.84 -13.10
C GLN A 33 -5.61 7.48 -12.74
N TRP A 34 -4.94 6.38 -13.10
CA TRP A 34 -5.43 5.04 -12.80
C TRP A 34 -5.23 4.72 -11.32
N ALA A 35 -4.03 4.96 -10.78
CA ALA A 35 -3.74 4.79 -9.37
C ALA A 35 -4.61 5.70 -8.49
N GLN A 36 -4.85 6.94 -8.92
CA GLN A 36 -5.80 7.84 -8.25
C GLN A 36 -7.22 7.25 -8.16
N ARG A 37 -7.69 6.61 -9.24
CA ARG A 37 -9.04 6.03 -9.30
C ARG A 37 -9.19 4.70 -8.61
N VAL A 38 -8.12 3.91 -8.47
CA VAL A 38 -8.19 2.51 -8.02
C VAL A 38 -7.55 2.28 -6.65
N TYR A 39 -6.46 2.98 -6.33
CA TYR A 39 -5.67 2.74 -5.12
C TYR A 39 -5.76 3.91 -4.13
N ARG A 40 -5.52 5.15 -4.59
CA ARG A 40 -5.50 6.32 -3.70
C ARG A 40 -6.88 6.77 -3.22
N CYS A 41 -7.95 6.27 -3.83
CA CYS A 41 -9.33 6.48 -3.38
C CYS A 41 -9.77 5.49 -2.28
N ARG A 42 -8.96 4.46 -1.98
CA ARG A 42 -9.37 3.40 -1.06
C ARG A 42 -9.35 3.90 0.40
N PRO A 43 -10.30 3.47 1.26
CA PRO A 43 -10.43 4.04 2.60
C PRO A 43 -9.18 3.96 3.49
N HIS A 44 -8.41 2.87 3.40
CA HIS A 44 -7.18 2.70 4.18
C HIS A 44 -6.05 3.63 3.69
N PHE A 45 -5.98 3.93 2.39
CA PHE A 45 -5.04 4.91 1.87
C PHE A 45 -5.44 6.33 2.29
N LEU A 46 -6.73 6.66 2.26
CA LEU A 46 -7.21 7.97 2.73
C LEU A 46 -6.89 8.19 4.22
N ARG A 47 -7.09 7.18 5.06
CA ARG A 47 -6.67 7.24 6.48
C ARG A 47 -5.15 7.39 6.62
N PHE A 48 -4.40 6.66 5.80
CA PHE A 48 -2.94 6.75 5.82
C PHE A 48 -2.47 8.15 5.45
N GLN A 49 -3.03 8.74 4.39
CA GLN A 49 -2.74 10.10 3.93
C GLN A 49 -3.12 11.15 4.98
N GLU A 50 -4.28 11.01 5.61
CA GLU A 50 -4.73 11.92 6.68
C GLU A 50 -3.79 11.86 7.89
N ALA A 51 -3.35 10.67 8.29
CA ALA A 51 -2.50 10.48 9.46
C ALA A 51 -1.00 10.68 9.20
N ASN A 52 -0.55 10.52 7.95
CA ASN A 52 0.87 10.52 7.57
C ASN A 52 1.09 11.27 6.24
N PRO A 53 0.67 12.54 6.12
CA PRO A 53 0.73 13.29 4.87
C PRO A 53 2.17 13.45 4.34
N GLU A 54 3.14 13.67 5.24
CA GLU A 54 4.56 13.82 4.87
C GLU A 54 5.15 12.54 4.27
N ILE A 55 4.79 11.37 4.81
CA ILE A 55 5.24 10.07 4.29
C ILE A 55 4.63 9.80 2.91
N GLU A 56 3.35 10.16 2.74
CA GLU A 56 2.64 9.99 1.47
C GLU A 56 3.22 10.87 0.36
N GLU A 57 3.48 12.14 0.66
CA GLU A 57 4.10 13.09 -0.27
C GLU A 57 5.51 12.63 -0.67
N GLU A 58 6.34 12.28 0.32
CA GLU A 58 7.71 11.82 0.08
C GLU A 58 7.75 10.53 -0.77
N LEU A 59 6.93 9.54 -0.44
CA LEU A 59 6.88 8.28 -1.20
C LEU A 59 6.38 8.49 -2.63
N THR A 60 5.42 9.39 -2.83
CA THR A 60 4.94 9.73 -4.18
C THR A 60 6.07 10.33 -5.01
N ALA A 61 6.82 11.28 -4.46
CA ALA A 61 7.96 11.90 -5.12
C ALA A 61 9.08 10.88 -5.44
N LEU A 62 9.39 9.99 -4.51
CA LEU A 62 10.44 8.97 -4.68
C LEU A 62 10.04 7.84 -5.64
N THR A 63 8.75 7.52 -5.74
CA THR A 63 8.28 6.45 -6.64
C THR A 63 8.16 6.96 -8.07
N ALA A 64 7.91 8.25 -8.31
CA ALA A 64 7.71 8.83 -9.63
C ALA A 64 8.79 8.46 -10.68
N PRO A 65 10.11 8.51 -10.38
CA PRO A 65 11.16 8.10 -11.31
C PRO A 65 11.15 6.62 -11.69
N ALA A 66 10.65 5.75 -10.79
CA ALA A 66 10.58 4.31 -11.00
C ALA A 66 9.47 3.90 -11.99
N ILE A 67 8.52 4.80 -12.28
CA ILE A 67 7.30 4.52 -13.04
C ILE A 67 7.40 5.16 -14.45
N GLY A 68 8.48 4.84 -15.18
CA GLY A 68 8.65 5.26 -16.58
C GLY A 68 7.69 4.53 -17.53
N SER A 69 7.15 5.27 -18.50
CA SER A 69 6.04 5.05 -19.49
C SER A 69 5.48 3.66 -19.87
N ARG A 70 5.99 2.51 -19.42
CA ARG A 70 5.37 1.19 -19.58
C ARG A 70 5.80 0.13 -18.56
N PHE A 71 6.92 0.33 -17.86
CA PHE A 71 7.51 -0.68 -16.98
C PHE A 71 8.03 -0.03 -15.70
N VAL A 72 7.83 -0.71 -14.58
CA VAL A 72 8.38 -0.29 -13.30
C VAL A 72 9.85 -0.70 -13.23
N ASN A 73 10.71 0.27 -12.95
CA ASN A 73 12.10 -0.01 -12.62
C ASN A 73 12.19 -0.40 -11.15
N TRP A 74 12.16 -1.71 -10.90
CA TRP A 74 12.22 -2.29 -9.57
C TRP A 74 13.54 -1.98 -8.84
N ASP A 75 14.63 -1.67 -9.55
CA ASP A 75 15.94 -1.45 -8.91
C ASP A 75 16.03 -0.11 -8.19
N ILE A 76 15.14 0.83 -8.49
CA ILE A 76 15.17 2.20 -7.94
C ILE A 76 13.95 2.54 -7.07
N LEU A 77 13.11 1.55 -6.77
CA LEU A 77 12.00 1.75 -5.85
C LEU A 77 12.53 2.05 -4.43
N PRO A 78 11.90 2.97 -3.68
CA PRO A 78 12.33 3.33 -2.33
C PRO A 78 11.86 2.26 -1.31
N TYR A 79 12.39 1.04 -1.41
CA TYR A 79 11.89 -0.13 -0.67
C TYR A 79 11.87 0.03 0.84
N GLU A 80 12.85 0.71 1.43
CA GLU A 80 12.89 0.97 2.88
C GLU A 80 11.65 1.75 3.32
N LYS A 81 11.36 2.86 2.63
CA LYS A 81 10.19 3.70 2.91
C LYS A 81 8.88 3.00 2.55
N LEU A 82 8.86 2.23 1.46
CA LEU A 82 7.69 1.42 1.10
C LEU A 82 7.39 0.39 2.21
N TRP A 83 8.40 -0.24 2.79
CA TRP A 83 8.21 -1.18 3.89
C TRP A 83 7.76 -0.49 5.18
N GLU A 84 8.25 0.72 5.45
CA GLU A 84 7.74 1.55 6.56
C GLU A 84 6.27 1.91 6.38
N ALA A 85 5.89 2.44 5.22
CA ALA A 85 4.49 2.74 4.93
C ALA A 85 3.60 1.49 4.94
N TYR A 86 4.11 0.34 4.49
CA TYR A 86 3.40 -0.93 4.56
C TYR A 86 3.01 -1.30 6.00
N LYS A 87 3.95 -1.19 6.95
CA LYS A 87 3.72 -1.48 8.38
C LYS A 87 2.70 -0.53 9.02
N ILE A 88 2.57 0.69 8.51
CA ILE A 88 1.58 1.66 8.97
C ILE A 88 0.22 1.33 8.34
N MET A 89 0.17 1.23 7.01
CA MET A 89 -1.06 0.96 6.26
C MET A 89 -1.70 -0.37 6.65
N SER A 90 -0.93 -1.40 6.99
CA SER A 90 -1.46 -2.70 7.42
C SER A 90 -2.31 -2.62 8.69
N LYS A 91 -2.10 -1.60 9.54
CA LYS A 91 -2.89 -1.34 10.74
C LYS A 91 -4.13 -0.48 10.48
N LEU A 92 -4.28 0.00 9.25
CA LEU A 92 -5.35 0.90 8.82
C LEU A 92 -6.36 0.23 7.88
N VAL A 93 -6.22 -1.07 7.61
CA VAL A 93 -7.17 -1.86 6.82
C VAL A 93 -8.15 -2.55 7.78
N TYR A 94 -9.44 -2.36 7.57
CA TYR A 94 -10.48 -2.98 8.40
C TYR A 94 -11.28 -4.02 7.63
N VAL A 95 -11.82 -5.02 8.33
CA VAL A 95 -12.58 -6.14 7.73
C VAL A 95 -13.82 -5.70 6.96
N ASP A 96 -14.41 -4.56 7.34
CA ASP A 96 -15.57 -3.94 6.72
C ASP A 96 -15.21 -2.93 5.62
N ASP A 97 -13.92 -2.77 5.28
CA ASP A 97 -13.54 -1.96 4.13
C ASP A 97 -13.94 -2.65 2.80
N PRO A 98 -14.34 -1.86 1.78
CA PRO A 98 -14.65 -2.40 0.47
C PRO A 98 -13.49 -3.24 -0.10
N TYR A 99 -13.83 -4.41 -0.65
CA TYR A 99 -12.90 -5.33 -1.33
C TYR A 99 -11.84 -6.00 -0.44
N VAL A 100 -11.86 -5.79 0.87
CA VAL A 100 -10.97 -6.51 1.80
C VAL A 100 -11.35 -7.98 1.92
N MET A 101 -12.63 -8.32 1.80
CA MET A 101 -13.10 -9.70 1.85
C MET A 101 -13.02 -10.37 0.48
N ARG A 102 -12.43 -11.57 0.44
CA ARG A 102 -12.37 -12.46 -0.74
C ARG A 102 -12.84 -13.85 -0.33
N GLU A 103 -13.83 -14.40 -1.04
CA GLU A 103 -14.36 -15.75 -0.78
C GLU A 103 -14.83 -15.94 0.68
N GLY A 104 -15.36 -14.88 1.31
CA GLY A 104 -15.86 -14.91 2.68
C GLY A 104 -14.79 -14.82 3.77
N GLN A 105 -13.53 -14.57 3.41
CA GLN A 105 -12.41 -14.39 4.34
C GLN A 105 -11.67 -13.08 4.05
N PRO A 106 -11.01 -12.44 5.04
CA PRO A 106 -10.15 -11.30 4.78
C PRO A 106 -8.98 -11.68 3.85
N ASP A 107 -8.74 -10.88 2.81
CA ASP A 107 -7.62 -11.06 1.89
C ASP A 107 -6.33 -10.54 2.52
N ALA A 108 -5.51 -11.44 3.05
CA ALA A 108 -4.21 -11.09 3.61
C ALA A 108 -3.26 -10.40 2.60
N TRP A 109 -3.51 -10.56 1.30
CA TRP A 109 -2.71 -9.93 0.25
C TRP A 109 -3.31 -8.61 -0.26
N PHE A 110 -4.35 -8.08 0.40
CA PHE A 110 -5.10 -6.91 -0.06
C PHE A 110 -4.24 -5.68 -0.38
N LEU A 111 -3.24 -5.39 0.45
CA LEU A 111 -2.31 -4.28 0.22
C LEU A 111 -1.26 -4.55 -0.88
N CYS A 112 -1.02 -5.81 -1.21
CA CYS A 112 0.10 -6.25 -2.05
C CYS A 112 -0.32 -6.74 -3.45
N ARG A 113 -1.62 -6.72 -3.76
CA ARG A 113 -2.20 -7.14 -5.04
C ARG A 113 -2.47 -5.98 -6.00
#